data_AF-A0AAE3ZHE9-F1
#
_entry.id   AF-A0AAE3ZHE9-F1
#
_cell.length_a   1.000
_cell.length_b   1.000
_cell.length_c   1.000
_cell.angle_alpha   90.00
_cell.angle_beta   90.00
_cell.angle_gamma   90.00
#
_symmetry.space_group_name_H-M   'P 1'
#
loop_
_entity.id
_entity.type
_entity.pdbx_description
1 polymer ?
#
loop_
_entity_poly.entity_id
_entity_poly.type
_entity_poly.pdbx_seq_one_letter_code
_entity_poly.pdbx_strand_id
1 'polypeptide(L)'
;MRLLHNRNLDWSGATRCLYGLGGAGPLSAATIGVIGRGRKALTPDLVAGFAAVLGMAAADLGVLTGVDVTGAGRRVHPGAAEAAALLWEARRLTAAQVSRVQGRAALIRLRRGGGPGLGRRW
;
A
#
# COMPACT_ATOMS: atom_id res chain seq x y z
N MET A 1 -6.24 -0.26 -13.40
CA MET A 1 -6.57 0.82 -12.45
C MET A 1 -5.55 1.94 -12.61
N ARG A 2 -5.95 3.07 -13.23
CA ARG A 2 -5.06 4.20 -13.54
C ARG A 2 -4.47 4.87 -12.30
N LEU A 3 -5.22 4.91 -11.19
CA LEU A 3 -4.77 5.51 -9.93
C LEU A 3 -3.57 4.77 -9.28
N LEU A 4 -3.56 3.44 -9.30
CA LEU A 4 -2.43 2.64 -8.81
C LEU A 4 -1.20 2.79 -9.70
N HIS A 5 -1.42 2.83 -11.01
CA HIS A 5 -0.35 3.06 -11.97
C HIS A 5 0.32 4.43 -11.77
N ASN A 6 -0.46 5.47 -11.44
CA ASN A 6 0.06 6.80 -11.08
C ASN A 6 0.89 6.82 -9.78
N ARG A 7 0.93 5.71 -9.03
CA ARG A 7 1.81 5.47 -7.86
C ARG A 7 2.98 4.54 -8.20
N ASN A 8 3.25 4.28 -9.48
CA ASN A 8 4.19 3.26 -9.96
C ASN A 8 3.93 1.85 -9.39
N LEU A 9 2.66 1.54 -9.09
CA LEU A 9 2.26 0.23 -8.58
C LEU A 9 1.69 -0.62 -9.70
N ASP A 10 2.30 -1.80 -9.90
CA ASP A 10 1.65 -2.92 -10.57
C ASP A 10 0.70 -3.64 -9.60
N TRP A 11 0.00 -4.68 -10.05
CA TRP A 11 -0.97 -5.39 -9.20
C TRP A 11 -0.31 -6.08 -8.01
N SER A 12 0.91 -6.57 -8.17
CA SER A 12 1.69 -7.20 -7.11
C SER A 12 2.12 -6.20 -6.04
N GLY A 13 2.62 -5.03 -6.46
CA GLY A 13 2.96 -3.91 -5.57
C GLY A 13 1.74 -3.40 -4.83
N ALA A 14 0.61 -3.20 -5.54
CA ALA A 14 -0.64 -2.80 -4.93
C ALA A 14 -1.12 -3.80 -3.87
N THR A 15 -0.99 -5.11 -4.13
CA THR A 15 -1.33 -6.16 -3.17
C THR A 15 -0.49 -6.03 -1.89
N ARG A 16 0.83 -5.86 -2.01
CA ARG A 16 1.72 -5.68 -0.86
C ARG A 16 1.40 -4.42 -0.07
N CYS A 17 1.11 -3.31 -0.75
CA CYS A 17 0.73 -2.06 -0.11
C CYS A 17 -0.62 -2.15 0.60
N LEU A 18 -1.62 -2.80 -0.02
CA LEU A 18 -2.93 -2.99 0.62
C LEU A 18 -2.84 -3.87 1.86
N TYR A 19 -2.04 -4.94 1.81
CA TYR A 19 -1.82 -5.82 2.94
C TYR A 19 -1.03 -5.11 4.06
N GLY A 20 0.07 -4.44 3.72
CA GLY A 20 0.98 -3.84 4.70
C GLY A 20 0.53 -2.47 5.23
N LEU A 21 -0.23 -1.70 4.45
CA LEU A 21 -0.63 -0.33 4.78
C LEU A 21 -2.15 -0.18 4.89
N GLY A 22 -2.89 -0.73 3.94
CA GLY A 22 -4.34 -0.54 3.85
C GLY A 22 -5.14 -1.39 4.85
N GLY A 23 -4.49 -2.32 5.55
CA GLY A 23 -5.17 -3.26 6.44
C GLY A 23 -6.10 -4.22 5.71
N ALA A 24 -6.23 -4.15 4.38
CA ALA A 24 -7.06 -5.08 3.62
C ALA A 24 -6.51 -6.51 3.78
N GLY A 25 -7.41 -7.49 3.87
CA GLY A 25 -7.04 -8.91 3.93
C GLY A 25 -6.14 -9.33 2.77
N PRO A 26 -5.49 -10.51 2.82
CA PRO A 26 -4.64 -10.98 1.74
C PRO A 26 -5.44 -11.04 0.43
N LEU A 27 -5.06 -10.20 -0.53
CA LEU A 27 -5.61 -10.21 -1.89
C LEU A 27 -4.59 -10.88 -2.82
N SER A 28 -5.06 -11.49 -3.89
CA SER A 28 -4.17 -11.86 -4.99
C SER A 28 -4.05 -10.70 -5.97
N ALA A 29 -2.94 -10.64 -6.72
CA ALA A 29 -2.80 -9.69 -7.83
C ALA A 29 -3.93 -9.83 -8.85
N ALA A 30 -4.42 -11.05 -9.09
CA ALA A 30 -5.58 -11.30 -9.94
C ALA A 30 -6.86 -10.64 -9.39
N THR A 31 -7.08 -10.69 -8.07
CA THR A 31 -8.20 -10.00 -7.41
C THR A 31 -8.13 -8.49 -7.62
N ILE A 32 -6.94 -7.87 -7.54
CA ILE A 32 -6.74 -6.46 -7.88
C ILE A 32 -7.13 -6.17 -9.32
N GLY A 33 -6.75 -7.05 -10.25
CA GLY A 33 -7.14 -6.95 -11.66
C GLY A 33 -8.65 -7.06 -11.89
N VAL A 34 -9.35 -7.94 -11.16
CA VAL A 34 -10.82 -8.10 -11.23
C VAL A 34 -11.53 -6.86 -10.67
N ILE A 35 -11.10 -6.35 -9.51
CA ILE A 35 -11.60 -5.08 -8.94
C ILE A 35 -11.38 -3.94 -9.92
N GLY A 36 -10.17 -3.84 -10.49
CA GLY A 36 -9.83 -2.77 -11.41
C GLY A 36 -10.57 -2.80 -12.76
N ARG A 37 -11.27 -3.90 -13.06
CA ARG A 37 -12.17 -4.06 -14.21
C ARG A 37 -13.65 -3.92 -13.82
N GLY A 38 -13.95 -3.55 -12.57
CA GLY A 38 -15.33 -3.44 -12.07
C GLY A 38 -16.06 -4.78 -11.94
N ARG A 39 -15.35 -5.92 -12.00
CA ARG A 39 -15.94 -7.27 -11.96
C ARG A 39 -16.04 -7.84 -10.54
N LYS A 40 -15.60 -7.08 -9.54
CA LYS A 40 -15.75 -7.39 -8.12
C LYS A 40 -16.08 -6.10 -7.39
N ALA A 41 -17.13 -6.14 -6.57
CA ALA A 41 -17.57 -5.01 -5.78
C ALA A 41 -16.48 -4.56 -4.79
N LEU A 42 -16.39 -3.25 -4.58
CA LEU A 42 -15.57 -2.66 -3.54
C LEU A 42 -16.33 -2.72 -2.21
N THR A 43 -15.69 -3.28 -1.20
CA THR A 43 -16.20 -3.23 0.18
C THR A 43 -15.71 -1.95 0.87
N PRO A 44 -16.36 -1.50 1.96
CA PRO A 44 -15.89 -0.35 2.75
C PRO A 44 -14.42 -0.48 3.17
N ASP A 45 -14.01 -1.65 3.64
CA ASP A 45 -12.61 -1.92 4.03
C ASP A 45 -11.64 -1.83 2.83
N LEU A 46 -12.06 -2.27 1.64
CA LEU A 46 -11.23 -2.12 0.44
C LEU A 46 -11.07 -0.66 0.06
N VAL A 47 -12.14 0.13 0.14
CA VAL A 47 -12.08 1.57 -0.14
C VAL A 47 -11.16 2.27 0.86
N ALA A 48 -11.30 1.99 2.16
CA ALA A 48 -10.41 2.53 3.18
C ALA A 48 -8.94 2.13 2.93
N GLY A 49 -8.68 0.88 2.56
CA GLY A 49 -7.34 0.40 2.23
C GLY A 49 -6.75 1.06 0.98
N PHE A 50 -7.54 1.23 -0.08
CA PHE A 50 -7.13 1.95 -1.28
C PHE A 50 -6.86 3.43 -0.98
N ALA A 51 -7.72 4.08 -0.20
CA ALA A 51 -7.54 5.47 0.20
C ALA A 51 -6.21 5.67 0.94
N ALA A 52 -5.89 4.77 1.87
CA ALA A 52 -4.61 4.77 2.57
C ALA A 52 -3.40 4.63 1.62
N VAL A 53 -3.45 3.70 0.66
CA VAL A 53 -2.36 3.51 -0.34
C VAL A 53 -2.23 4.71 -1.28
N LEU A 54 -3.36 5.35 -1.63
CA LEU A 54 -3.39 6.50 -2.51
C LEU A 54 -3.06 7.82 -1.78
N GLY A 55 -3.10 7.84 -0.45
CA GLY A 55 -2.92 9.07 0.34
C GLY A 55 -4.10 10.02 0.23
N MET A 56 -5.33 9.47 0.19
CA MET A 56 -6.58 10.22 0.10
C MET A 56 -7.44 9.96 1.34
N ALA A 57 -8.37 10.86 1.65
CA ALA A 57 -9.38 10.57 2.65
C ALA A 57 -10.30 9.43 2.17
N ALA A 58 -10.62 8.49 3.05
CA ALA A 58 -11.51 7.38 2.73
C ALA A 58 -12.91 7.86 2.34
N ALA A 59 -13.39 8.95 2.95
CA ALA A 59 -14.67 9.56 2.62
C ALA A 59 -14.72 10.05 1.16
N ASP A 60 -13.67 10.74 0.69
CA ASP A 60 -13.60 11.24 -0.69
C ASP A 60 -13.62 10.08 -1.69
N LEU A 61 -12.86 9.02 -1.42
CA LEU A 61 -12.85 7.84 -2.27
C LEU A 61 -14.19 7.09 -2.19
N GLY A 62 -14.85 7.08 -1.04
CA GLY A 62 -16.19 6.54 -0.84
C GLY A 62 -17.21 7.23 -1.74
N VAL A 63 -17.21 8.58 -1.76
CA VAL A 63 -18.06 9.38 -2.64
C VAL A 63 -17.80 9.04 -4.11
N LEU A 64 -16.54 8.98 -4.54
CA LEU A 64 -16.17 8.65 -5.92
C LEU A 64 -16.56 7.22 -6.35
N THR A 65 -16.71 6.32 -5.39
CA THR A 65 -17.02 4.90 -5.64
C THR A 65 -18.46 4.52 -5.32
N GLY A 66 -19.24 5.42 -4.72
CA GLY A 66 -20.59 5.16 -4.22
C GLY A 66 -20.64 4.20 -3.04
N VAL A 67 -19.52 4.03 -2.33
CA VAL A 67 -19.40 3.10 -1.19
C VAL A 67 -19.39 3.90 0.10
N ASP A 68 -20.32 3.58 1.01
CA ASP A 68 -20.31 4.10 2.36
C ASP A 68 -19.16 3.46 3.18
N VAL A 69 -18.25 4.29 3.66
CA VAL A 69 -17.05 3.86 4.40
C VAL A 69 -17.24 3.93 5.93
N THR A 70 -18.39 4.38 6.43
CA THR A 70 -18.66 4.52 7.87
C THR A 70 -18.56 3.18 8.63
N GLY A 71 -18.82 2.06 7.96
CA GLY A 71 -18.70 0.70 8.50
C GLY A 71 -17.34 0.04 8.33
N ALA A 72 -16.30 0.74 7.84
CA ALA A 72 -14.97 0.16 7.70
C ALA A 72 -14.38 -0.16 9.09
N GLY A 73 -14.16 -1.45 9.36
CA GLY A 73 -13.74 -1.93 10.68
C GLY A 73 -12.23 -2.14 10.79
N ARG A 74 -11.51 -2.15 9.67
CA ARG A 74 -10.08 -2.49 9.67
C ARG A 74 -9.18 -1.28 9.82
N ARG A 75 -8.25 -1.35 10.78
CA ARG A 75 -7.26 -0.29 11.01
C ARG A 75 -6.19 -0.30 9.91
N VAL A 76 -6.02 0.85 9.27
CA VAL A 76 -4.88 1.15 8.40
C VAL A 76 -3.60 1.26 9.23
N HIS A 77 -2.45 0.99 8.61
CA HIS A 77 -1.16 1.11 9.28
C HIS A 77 -0.90 2.58 9.68
N PRO A 78 -0.34 2.86 10.86
CA PRO A 78 -0.12 4.24 11.33
C PRO A 78 0.79 5.05 10.39
N GLY A 79 1.77 4.40 9.76
CA GLY A 79 2.66 5.01 8.77
C GLY A 79 2.12 5.05 7.32
N ALA A 80 0.82 4.85 7.10
CA ALA A 80 0.27 4.77 5.75
C ALA A 80 0.35 6.11 5.01
N ALA A 81 0.19 7.24 5.69
CA ALA A 81 0.28 8.57 5.09
C ALA A 81 1.69 8.85 4.55
N GLU A 82 2.72 8.57 5.35
CA GLU A 82 4.12 8.73 4.96
C GLU A 82 4.49 7.78 3.82
N ALA A 83 4.02 6.53 3.88
CA ALA A 83 4.24 5.57 2.81
C ALA A 83 3.57 6.01 1.49
N ALA A 84 2.35 6.54 1.54
CA ALA A 84 1.66 7.09 0.38
C ALA A 84 2.40 8.31 -0.21
N ALA A 85 2.94 9.18 0.64
CA ALA A 85 3.77 10.30 0.20
C ALA A 85 5.06 9.82 -0.49
N LEU A 86 5.73 8.80 0.06
CA LEU A 86 6.90 8.18 -0.57
C LEU A 86 6.57 7.52 -1.91
N LEU A 87 5.44 6.80 -2.01
CA LEU A 87 4.96 6.21 -3.27
C LEU A 87 4.67 7.28 -4.32
N TRP A 88 4.08 8.41 -3.90
CA TRP A 88 3.88 9.54 -4.78
C TRP A 88 5.21 10.06 -5.29
N GLU A 89 6.16 10.44 -4.42
CA GLU A 89 7.44 11.01 -4.87
C GLU A 89 8.29 10.03 -5.67
N ALA A 90 8.21 8.72 -5.40
CA ALA A 90 8.88 7.70 -6.18
C ALA A 90 8.49 7.70 -7.67
N ARG A 91 7.32 8.24 -8.03
CA ARG A 91 6.86 8.34 -9.43
C ARG A 91 7.78 9.17 -10.33
N ARG A 92 8.54 10.10 -9.73
CA ARG A 92 9.44 11.03 -10.44
C ARG A 92 10.85 10.47 -10.60
N LEU A 93 11.15 9.33 -9.99
CA LEU A 93 12.47 8.75 -10.00
C LEU A 93 12.73 8.00 -11.30
N THR A 94 13.94 8.13 -11.82
CA THR A 94 14.45 7.25 -12.87
C THR A 94 14.71 5.84 -12.32
N ALA A 95 14.81 4.85 -13.20
CA ALA A 95 15.14 3.48 -12.80
C ALA A 95 16.42 3.40 -11.94
N ALA A 96 17.47 4.13 -12.32
CA ALA A 96 18.72 4.19 -11.57
C ALA A 96 18.55 4.80 -10.16
N GLN A 97 17.72 5.83 -10.02
CA GLN A 97 17.40 6.43 -8.74
C GLN A 97 16.57 5.48 -7.86
N VAL A 98 15.61 4.75 -8.45
CA VAL A 98 14.83 3.72 -7.74
C VAL A 98 15.76 2.62 -7.20
N SER A 99 16.68 2.09 -8.00
CA SER A 99 17.66 1.09 -7.55
C SER A 99 18.52 1.61 -6.39
N ARG A 100 18.95 2.87 -6.42
CA ARG A 100 19.71 3.49 -5.33
C ARG A 100 18.90 3.58 -4.04
N VAL A 101 17.63 4.01 -4.12
CA VAL A 101 16.73 4.08 -2.96
C VAL A 101 16.49 2.69 -2.38
N GLN A 102 16.27 1.68 -3.22
CA GLN A 102 16.09 0.30 -2.78
C GLN A 102 17.33 -0.21 -2.03
N GLY A 103 18.54 0.03 -2.56
CA GLY A 103 19.78 -0.32 -1.88
C GLY A 103 19.92 0.35 -0.51
N ARG A 104 19.61 1.65 -0.42
CA ARG A 104 19.67 2.39 0.86
C ARG A 104 18.63 1.88 1.85
N ALA A 105 17.42 1.56 1.40
CA ALA A 105 16.38 0.96 2.23
C ALA A 105 16.80 -0.43 2.76
N ALA A 106 17.45 -1.25 1.94
CA ALA A 106 17.99 -2.55 2.37
C ALA A 106 19.03 -2.38 3.48
N LEU A 107 19.97 -1.43 3.33
CA LEU A 107 20.95 -1.11 4.37
C LEU A 107 20.30 -0.65 5.68
N ILE A 108 19.25 0.18 5.62
CA ILE A 108 18.52 0.62 6.81
C ILE A 108 17.85 -0.57 7.53
N ARG A 109 17.25 -1.51 6.78
CA ARG A 109 16.62 -2.72 7.35
C ARG A 109 17.65 -3.62 8.02
N LEU A 110 18.81 -3.84 7.38
CA LEU A 110 19.90 -4.63 7.96
C LEU A 110 20.43 -4.00 9.25
N ARG A 111 20.63 -2.68 9.27
CA ARG A 111 21.07 -1.95 10.47
C ARG A 111 20.06 -2.01 11.62
N ARG A 112 18.76 -1.99 11.31
CA ARG A 112 17.69 -2.14 12.30
C ARG A 112 17.53 -3.59 12.79
N GLY A 113 17.88 -4.58 11.97
CA GLY A 113 17.89 -6.00 12.32
C GLY A 113 19.18 -6.49 13.00
N GLY A 114 20.23 -5.66 13.07
CA GLY A 114 21.58 -6.02 13.55
C GLY A 114 22.01 -5.37 14.88
N GLY A 115 21.08 -5.04 15.78
CA GLY A 115 21.39 -4.76 17.19
C GLY A 115 21.59 -6.07 17.99
N PRO A 116 22.39 -6.10 19.08
CA PRO A 116 22.87 -7.34 19.67
C PRO A 116 21.75 -8.14 20.36
N GLY A 117 21.17 -9.08 19.63
CA GLY A 117 20.37 -10.18 20.14
C GLY A 117 21.19 -11.46 20.21
N LEU A 118 22.34 -11.43 20.89
CA LEU A 118 23.00 -12.66 21.34
C LEU A 118 22.17 -13.23 22.50
N GLY A 119 21.31 -14.18 22.18
CA GLY A 119 20.47 -14.85 23.17
C GLY A 119 19.51 -15.86 22.57
N ARG A 120 19.91 -16.63 21.55
CA ARG A 120 19.21 -17.87 21.21
C ARG A 120 19.65 -18.95 22.21
N ARG A 121 18.92 -19.05 23.31
CA ARG A 121 18.62 -20.33 23.96
C ARG A 121 17.26 -20.74 23.45
N TRP A 122 17.19 -21.80 22.65
CA TRP A 122 16.59 -23.10 22.95
C TRP A 122 17.02 -24.05 21.83
#